data_AF-A0A1Y2BGZ9-F1
#
_entry.id   AF-A0A1Y2BGZ9-F1
#
_cell.length_a   1.000
_cell.length_b   1.000
_cell.length_c   1.000
_cell.angle_alpha   90.00
_cell.angle_beta   90.00
_cell.angle_gamma   90.00
#
_symmetry.space_group_name_H-M   'P 1'
#
loop_
_entity.id
_entity.type
_entity.pdbx_description
1 polymer ?
#
loop_
_entity_poly.entity_id
_entity_poly.type
_entity_poly.pdbx_seq_one_letter_code
_entity_poly.pdbx_strand_id
1 'polypeptide(L)'
;MSCIIRQSRTALRPSLLTISYLHPTTTRSFSFTARKTIEAGRTQHASTALKTNVREREEQSGVSVKVVGEEVKGAEGAHYQDKVPMAVNTLSDMTRTGAWTMMNPIYTEEDLNTVQVVHRTPVTIGDKAAHGTVKFLRACFDFFTGYRDEHIPAEVLAQRPIPIKELRQKGLLLSDNNWLLRVILLESIAGVPGMVGGTLRHLRSLRLLRRDGGWIHTLLEEAENERMHLLTFMTISQPTIFTRALVLAAQGVFYNAFFLTYLVSPKTAHRFVGALEEEAVRTYTHCIADLEAGLIPEWTDVPAPKIAIDYWRLPESATLLDVIRAVRADEATHRFVNHSLADLDQKRDFNPFALMEASAEIRGTKYGFTREESAEFARQSHEKMVAEVRKLEAPAT
;
A
#
# COMPACT_ATOMS: atom_id res chain seq x y z
N MET A 1 33.81 -32.99 57.48
CA MET A 1 33.31 -33.74 58.64
C MET A 1 32.00 -33.10 59.08
N SER A 2 30.89 -33.84 58.98
CA SER A 2 29.90 -34.14 60.03
C SER A 2 29.85 -33.16 61.23
N CYS A 3 28.71 -32.74 61.80
CA CYS A 3 27.38 -33.31 61.83
C CYS A 3 26.42 -32.32 62.55
N ILE A 4 25.14 -32.49 62.23
CA ILE A 4 23.93 -32.10 62.97
C ILE A 4 23.97 -32.60 64.42
N ILE A 5 23.21 -31.96 65.34
CA ILE A 5 22.36 -32.51 66.45
C ILE A 5 22.27 -31.45 67.58
N ARG A 6 21.22 -31.25 68.39
CA ARG A 6 19.77 -31.51 68.43
C ARG A 6 19.32 -31.08 69.86
N GLN A 7 18.16 -30.41 69.96
CA GLN A 7 17.13 -30.49 71.04
C GLN A 7 17.47 -30.36 72.55
N SER A 8 16.74 -29.47 73.25
CA SER A 8 15.67 -29.77 74.25
C SER A 8 15.38 -28.49 75.09
N ARG A 9 14.15 -27.93 75.13
CA ARG A 9 12.89 -28.30 75.83
C ARG A 9 12.94 -28.20 77.37
N THR A 10 12.36 -27.11 77.90
CA THR A 10 11.33 -27.04 78.99
C THR A 10 11.05 -25.54 79.28
N ALA A 11 9.92 -24.93 78.89
CA ALA A 11 8.54 -25.05 79.39
C ALA A 11 8.35 -24.60 80.85
N LEU A 12 7.76 -23.40 81.06
CA LEU A 12 6.51 -23.18 81.80
C LEU A 12 6.02 -21.71 81.68
N ARG A 13 4.71 -21.60 81.43
CA ARG A 13 3.81 -20.47 81.12
C ARG A 13 3.21 -19.86 82.43
N PRO A 14 2.20 -18.95 82.44
CA PRO A 14 1.66 -18.00 81.43
C PRO A 14 1.28 -16.59 81.99
N SER A 15 0.98 -15.61 81.12
CA SER A 15 -0.29 -14.85 81.22
C SER A 15 -0.67 -14.16 79.91
N LEU A 16 -1.72 -14.68 79.29
CA LEU A 16 -2.82 -14.05 78.52
C LEU A 16 -2.61 -12.67 77.87
N LEU A 17 -2.73 -12.62 76.54
CA LEU A 17 -3.67 -11.74 75.82
C LEU A 17 -3.89 -12.26 74.38
N THR A 18 -5.12 -12.14 73.92
CA THR A 18 -5.74 -12.97 72.87
C THR A 18 -5.83 -12.22 71.54
N ILE A 19 -5.30 -12.86 70.48
CA ILE A 19 -5.73 -12.99 69.06
C ILE A 19 -6.53 -11.84 68.40
N SER A 20 -6.03 -11.38 67.24
CA SER A 20 -6.81 -11.10 66.01
C SER A 20 -5.92 -11.12 64.76
N TYR A 21 -6.49 -11.53 63.64
CA TYR A 21 -5.87 -12.15 62.45
C TYR A 21 -5.28 -11.19 61.39
N LEU A 22 -4.30 -11.73 60.65
CA LEU A 22 -3.94 -11.57 59.22
C LEU A 22 -4.31 -10.27 58.47
N HIS A 23 -3.30 -9.65 57.83
CA HIS A 23 -3.50 -8.90 56.59
C HIS A 23 -2.35 -9.14 55.60
N PRO A 24 -2.63 -9.54 54.34
CA PRO A 24 -1.63 -9.74 53.31
C PRO A 24 -1.40 -8.49 52.44
N THR A 25 -0.24 -8.55 51.77
CA THR A 25 0.34 -7.72 50.72
C THR A 25 -0.61 -7.06 49.73
N THR A 26 -0.39 -5.77 49.48
CA THR A 26 -1.11 -4.94 48.51
C THR A 26 -0.62 -5.18 47.08
N THR A 27 -1.31 -6.03 46.31
CA THR A 27 -1.28 -6.00 44.85
C THR A 27 -2.24 -4.91 44.36
N ARG A 28 -1.72 -3.85 43.74
CA ARG A 28 -2.56 -2.87 43.02
C ARG A 28 -3.06 -3.51 41.73
N SER A 29 -4.22 -4.15 41.79
CA SER A 29 -4.99 -4.53 40.60
C SER A 29 -5.62 -3.27 40.00
N PHE A 30 -5.21 -2.89 38.80
CA PHE A 30 -5.98 -1.97 37.96
C PHE A 30 -7.24 -2.72 37.47
N SER A 31 -8.30 -2.70 38.28
CA SER A 31 -9.62 -3.14 37.84
C SER A 31 -10.28 -1.98 37.10
N PHE A 32 -10.16 -1.95 35.77
CA PHE A 32 -10.97 -1.08 34.93
C PHE A 32 -12.40 -1.63 35.00
N THR A 33 -13.27 -1.01 35.81
CA THR A 33 -14.67 -1.43 35.90
C THR A 33 -15.34 -1.08 34.57
N ALA A 34 -15.45 -2.05 33.67
CA ALA A 34 -16.01 -1.92 32.31
C ALA A 34 -17.44 -1.36 32.26
N ARG A 35 -18.14 -1.29 33.40
CA ARG A 35 -19.52 -0.78 33.50
C ARG A 35 -19.68 0.73 33.34
N LYS A 36 -18.62 1.54 33.35
CA LYS A 36 -18.71 3.01 33.23
C LYS A 36 -18.19 3.59 31.91
N THR A 37 -17.68 2.78 30.99
CA THR A 37 -17.01 3.26 29.78
C THR A 37 -17.90 3.27 28.52
N ILE A 38 -19.05 2.61 28.58
CA ILE A 38 -20.09 2.71 27.56
C ILE A 38 -21.36 3.09 28.31
N GLU A 39 -21.72 4.36 28.22
CA GLU A 39 -23.06 4.76 28.59
C GLU A 39 -23.97 4.16 27.51
N ALA A 40 -24.62 3.04 27.83
CA ALA A 40 -25.81 2.59 27.12
C ALA A 40 -26.94 3.60 27.41
N GLY A 41 -26.71 4.86 27.02
CA GLY A 41 -27.66 5.94 27.10
C GLY A 41 -28.82 5.54 26.22
N ARG A 42 -30.02 5.56 26.81
CA ARG A 42 -31.34 5.42 26.19
C ARG A 42 -31.28 5.49 24.67
N THR A 43 -31.77 4.43 24.02
CA THR A 43 -31.94 4.20 22.57
C THR A 43 -32.45 5.38 21.72
N GLN A 44 -32.82 6.51 22.32
CA GLN A 44 -33.11 7.77 21.63
C GLN A 44 -31.86 8.53 21.14
N HIS A 45 -30.67 8.29 21.73
CA HIS A 45 -29.43 8.99 21.36
C HIS A 45 -28.30 8.10 20.83
N ALA A 46 -28.38 6.77 21.00
CA ALA A 46 -27.42 5.82 20.43
C ALA A 46 -27.91 5.34 19.05
N SER A 47 -27.16 5.69 18.00
CA SER A 47 -27.37 5.28 16.61
C SER A 47 -28.73 5.66 16.01
N THR A 48 -28.74 6.69 15.15
CA THR A 48 -29.91 7.03 14.31
C THR A 48 -30.35 5.89 13.39
N ALA A 49 -29.50 4.88 13.16
CA ALA A 49 -29.82 3.71 12.35
C ALA A 49 -30.90 2.80 12.97
N LEU A 50 -31.17 2.92 14.29
CA LEU A 50 -32.18 2.09 14.97
C LEU A 50 -33.57 2.77 15.03
N LYS A 51 -33.73 3.98 14.50
CA LYS A 51 -35.04 4.65 14.46
C LYS A 51 -35.90 4.03 13.37
N THR A 52 -37.16 3.74 13.69
CA THR A 52 -38.10 3.03 12.81
C THR A 52 -38.27 3.71 11.44
N ASN A 53 -38.30 5.04 11.40
CA ASN A 53 -38.39 5.83 10.17
C ASN A 53 -37.10 5.81 9.32
N VAL A 54 -35.94 5.53 9.91
CA VAL A 54 -34.66 5.34 9.20
C VAL A 54 -34.55 3.90 8.70
N ARG A 55 -34.98 2.94 9.52
CA ARG A 55 -35.05 1.53 9.18
C ARG A 55 -36.03 1.24 8.03
N GLU A 56 -37.21 1.85 8.03
CA GLU A 56 -38.18 1.74 6.92
C GLU A 56 -37.62 2.32 5.60
N ARG A 57 -36.77 3.34 5.69
CA ARG A 57 -36.05 3.94 4.55
C ARG A 57 -34.96 3.02 4.01
N GLU A 58 -34.27 2.30 4.89
CA GLU A 58 -33.22 1.34 4.56
C GLU A 58 -33.80 -0.01 4.06
N GLU A 59 -34.94 -0.45 4.61
CA GLU A 59 -35.69 -1.65 4.19
C GLU A 59 -36.35 -1.45 2.81
N GLN A 60 -36.75 -0.22 2.46
CA GLN A 60 -37.15 0.13 1.09
C GLN A 60 -36.00 0.11 0.08
N SER A 61 -34.74 0.19 0.53
CA SER A 61 -33.53 0.13 -0.31
C SER A 61 -32.88 -1.26 -0.41
N GLY A 62 -33.64 -2.33 -0.16
CA GLY A 62 -33.40 -3.67 -0.73
C GLY A 62 -31.98 -4.23 -0.63
N VAL A 63 -31.40 -4.35 0.57
CA VAL A 63 -30.25 -5.25 0.81
C VAL A 63 -30.39 -5.92 2.18
N SER A 64 -30.59 -7.24 2.17
CA SER A 64 -30.54 -8.13 3.35
C SER A 64 -29.57 -9.27 2.99
N VAL A 65 -28.70 -9.84 3.84
CA VAL A 65 -28.84 -10.28 5.24
C VAL A 65 -27.44 -10.48 5.90
N LYS A 66 -27.38 -10.21 7.22
CA LYS A 66 -26.43 -10.64 8.29
C LYS A 66 -24.93 -10.32 8.17
N VAL A 67 -24.51 -9.34 8.96
CA VAL A 67 -23.11 -9.05 9.29
C VAL A 67 -22.90 -9.32 10.79
N VAL A 68 -22.13 -10.38 11.09
CA VAL A 68 -21.36 -10.64 12.33
C VAL A 68 -22.11 -11.23 13.55
N GLY A 69 -21.58 -12.35 14.07
CA GLY A 69 -21.95 -12.92 15.37
C GLY A 69 -21.79 -14.43 15.60
N GLU A 70 -20.87 -15.13 14.92
CA GLU A 70 -20.48 -16.50 15.35
C GLU A 70 -19.17 -16.48 16.13
N GLU A 71 -19.13 -17.23 17.23
CA GLU A 71 -17.89 -17.52 17.98
C GLU A 71 -16.98 -18.41 17.14
N VAL A 72 -16.03 -17.81 16.45
CA VAL A 72 -14.94 -18.53 15.78
C VAL A 72 -13.70 -18.46 16.67
N LYS A 73 -12.99 -19.59 16.82
CA LYS A 73 -11.66 -19.67 17.44
C LYS A 73 -10.78 -18.55 16.88
N GLY A 74 -10.24 -17.71 17.76
CA GLY A 74 -9.39 -16.57 17.38
C GLY A 74 -8.24 -16.98 16.46
N ALA A 75 -8.07 -16.21 15.39
CA ALA A 75 -7.02 -16.35 14.39
C ALA A 75 -5.71 -15.71 14.87
N GLU A 76 -5.16 -16.18 15.99
CA GLU A 76 -3.74 -15.97 16.23
C GLU A 76 -3.00 -16.85 15.22
N GLY A 77 -2.49 -16.21 14.16
CA GLY A 77 -1.88 -16.87 13.01
C GLY A 77 -0.61 -17.67 13.36
N ALA A 78 -0.09 -18.36 12.34
CA ALA A 78 1.00 -19.31 12.42
C ALA A 78 2.25 -18.80 13.18
N HIS A 79 2.77 -19.61 14.10
CA HIS A 79 3.96 -19.37 14.91
C HIS A 79 5.24 -19.70 14.09
N TYR A 80 6.42 -19.20 14.47
CA TYR A 80 7.69 -19.42 13.73
C TYR A 80 8.12 -20.90 13.60
N GLN A 81 7.42 -21.80 14.28
CA GLN A 81 7.62 -23.26 14.22
C GLN A 81 6.66 -23.96 13.24
N ASP A 82 5.67 -23.24 12.73
CA ASP A 82 4.75 -23.74 11.72
C ASP A 82 5.50 -23.68 10.39
N LYS A 83 6.07 -24.83 10.00
CA LYS A 83 6.57 -25.01 8.64
C LYS A 83 5.41 -24.74 7.70
N VAL A 84 5.48 -23.62 6.96
CA VAL A 84 4.50 -23.29 5.94
C VAL A 84 4.49 -24.45 4.93
N PRO A 85 3.46 -25.30 4.89
CA PRO A 85 3.31 -26.19 3.76
C PRO A 85 3.08 -25.28 2.55
N MET A 86 3.69 -25.57 1.40
CA MET A 86 3.26 -24.92 0.17
C MET A 86 1.74 -25.12 0.08
N ALA A 87 0.98 -24.04 0.22
CA ALA A 87 -0.47 -24.10 0.24
C ALA A 87 -0.91 -24.58 -1.15
N VAL A 88 -1.24 -25.88 -1.25
CA VAL A 88 -1.93 -26.42 -2.41
C VAL A 88 -3.34 -25.83 -2.33
N ASN A 89 -3.68 -24.99 -3.30
CA ASN A 89 -5.01 -24.39 -3.39
C ASN A 89 -6.06 -25.50 -3.59
N THR A 90 -6.75 -25.87 -2.52
CA THR A 90 -7.80 -26.91 -2.52
C THR A 90 -9.21 -26.35 -2.77
N LEU A 91 -9.35 -25.03 -2.97
CA LEU A 91 -10.65 -24.35 -3.05
C LEU A 91 -11.11 -24.02 -4.48
N SER A 92 -10.26 -24.15 -5.49
CA SER A 92 -10.66 -23.89 -6.89
C SER A 92 -9.88 -24.76 -7.88
N ASP A 93 -10.59 -25.46 -8.77
CA ASP A 93 -10.05 -26.16 -9.95
C ASP A 93 -9.69 -25.18 -11.09
N MET A 94 -9.55 -23.88 -10.76
CA MET A 94 -9.20 -22.84 -11.71
C MET A 94 -7.68 -22.83 -11.90
N THR A 95 -7.23 -23.09 -13.13
CA THR A 95 -5.84 -22.98 -13.61
C THR A 95 -5.26 -21.56 -13.52
N ARG A 96 -6.04 -20.57 -13.05
CA ARG A 96 -5.53 -19.25 -12.64
C ARG A 96 -5.27 -19.27 -11.15
N THR A 97 -3.98 -19.32 -10.80
CA THR A 97 -3.45 -19.23 -9.43
C THR A 97 -3.77 -17.91 -8.71
N GLY A 98 -4.40 -16.94 -9.38
CA GLY A 98 -4.75 -15.61 -8.87
C GLY A 98 -5.97 -15.49 -7.95
N ALA A 99 -6.47 -16.57 -7.34
CA ALA A 99 -7.61 -16.48 -6.41
C ALA A 99 -7.32 -15.72 -5.10
N TRP A 100 -6.05 -15.35 -4.85
CA TRP A 100 -5.60 -14.61 -3.66
C TRP A 100 -5.32 -13.12 -3.92
N THR A 101 -5.46 -12.63 -5.15
CA THR A 101 -5.28 -11.21 -5.47
C THR A 101 -6.62 -10.49 -5.36
N MET A 102 -6.69 -9.37 -4.63
CA MET A 102 -7.85 -8.47 -4.67
C MET A 102 -8.11 -7.95 -6.10
N MET A 103 -9.22 -7.26 -6.32
CA MET A 103 -9.51 -6.64 -7.62
C MET A 103 -8.35 -5.68 -7.98
N ASN A 104 -7.79 -5.85 -9.17
CA ASN A 104 -6.66 -5.04 -9.66
C ASN A 104 -7.04 -4.36 -10.97
N PRO A 105 -6.37 -3.26 -11.34
CA PRO A 105 -6.62 -2.59 -12.60
C PRO A 105 -6.40 -3.51 -13.78
N ILE A 106 -7.33 -3.44 -14.74
CA ILE A 106 -7.25 -4.12 -16.04
C ILE A 106 -7.05 -3.02 -17.06
N TYR A 107 -5.86 -2.99 -17.68
CA TYR A 107 -5.51 -1.98 -18.67
C TYR A 107 -5.78 -2.48 -20.08
N THR A 108 -6.37 -1.60 -20.90
CA THR A 108 -6.34 -1.77 -22.35
C THR A 108 -5.07 -1.18 -22.94
N GLU A 109 -4.71 -1.58 -24.17
CA GLU A 109 -3.57 -0.97 -24.88
C GLU A 109 -3.73 0.55 -25.06
N GLU A 110 -4.96 1.02 -25.24
CA GLU A 110 -5.25 2.46 -25.33
C GLU A 110 -4.92 3.15 -24.00
N ASP A 111 -5.34 2.58 -22.88
CA ASP A 111 -5.03 3.09 -21.54
C ASP A 111 -3.52 3.22 -21.31
N LEU A 112 -2.75 2.17 -21.63
CA LEU A 112 -1.29 2.13 -21.45
C LEU A 112 -0.56 3.20 -22.27
N ASN A 113 -1.09 3.55 -23.44
CA ASN A 113 -0.52 4.54 -24.35
C ASN A 113 -0.78 5.98 -23.92
N THR A 114 -1.78 6.22 -23.05
CA THR A 114 -2.08 7.57 -22.56
C THR A 114 -1.09 8.09 -21.51
N VAL A 115 -0.28 7.20 -20.92
CA VAL A 115 0.60 7.54 -19.80
C VAL A 115 1.76 8.44 -20.26
N GLN A 116 1.85 9.64 -19.68
CA GLN A 116 2.90 10.63 -19.96
C GLN A 116 3.75 10.93 -18.73
N VAL A 117 4.98 11.38 -18.97
CA VAL A 117 5.84 11.94 -17.92
C VAL A 117 5.36 13.35 -17.61
N VAL A 118 4.61 13.49 -16.52
CA VAL A 118 4.01 14.75 -16.07
C VAL A 118 4.67 15.16 -14.77
N HIS A 119 4.93 16.45 -14.60
CA HIS A 119 5.55 17.02 -13.42
C HIS A 119 4.68 18.13 -12.81
N ARG A 120 4.48 18.09 -11.49
CA ARG A 120 3.85 19.16 -10.73
C ARG A 120 4.88 20.12 -10.16
N THR A 121 4.73 21.40 -10.50
CA THR A 121 5.58 22.46 -9.91
C THR A 121 5.36 22.57 -8.38
N PRO A 122 6.42 22.51 -7.55
CA PRO A 122 6.31 22.64 -6.09
C PRO A 122 5.96 24.08 -5.67
N VAL A 123 4.85 24.27 -4.95
CA VAL A 123 4.37 25.61 -4.55
C VAL A 123 4.73 25.93 -3.11
N THR A 124 4.29 25.09 -2.17
CA THR A 124 4.45 25.34 -0.73
C THR A 124 5.87 25.00 -0.25
N ILE A 125 6.24 25.45 0.96
CA ILE A 125 7.51 25.05 1.59
C ILE A 125 7.57 23.52 1.76
N GLY A 126 6.45 22.90 2.15
CA GLY A 126 6.35 21.45 2.27
C GLY A 126 6.51 20.75 0.92
N ASP A 127 5.93 21.30 -0.15
CA ASP A 127 6.08 20.76 -1.51
C ASP A 127 7.55 20.82 -1.96
N LYS A 128 8.20 21.98 -1.74
CA LYS A 128 9.61 22.18 -2.10
C LYS A 128 10.54 21.25 -1.32
N ALA A 129 10.27 21.04 -0.03
CA ALA A 129 11.01 20.11 0.80
C ALA A 129 10.82 18.65 0.33
N ALA A 130 9.58 18.24 0.07
CA ALA A 130 9.27 16.91 -0.45
C ALA A 130 9.95 16.64 -1.80
N HIS A 131 9.75 17.53 -2.77
CA HIS A 131 10.35 17.42 -4.10
C HIS A 131 11.89 17.47 -4.04
N GLY A 132 12.47 18.39 -3.26
CA GLY A 132 13.92 18.46 -3.08
C GLY A 132 14.50 17.19 -2.47
N THR A 133 13.80 16.58 -1.51
CA THR A 133 14.19 15.30 -0.90
C THR A 133 14.17 14.18 -1.94
N VAL A 134 13.11 14.08 -2.75
CA VAL A 134 13.04 13.07 -3.83
C VAL A 134 14.17 13.25 -4.83
N LYS A 135 14.42 14.47 -5.31
CA LYS A 135 15.53 14.74 -6.25
C LYS A 135 16.89 14.40 -5.65
N PHE A 136 17.10 14.70 -4.37
CA PHE A 136 18.32 14.31 -3.66
C PHE A 136 18.46 12.79 -3.55
N LEU A 137 17.42 12.08 -3.11
CA LEU A 137 17.44 10.62 -2.99
C LEU A 137 17.68 9.95 -4.34
N ARG A 138 17.01 10.44 -5.40
CA ARG A 138 17.24 10.00 -6.77
C ARG A 138 18.68 10.22 -7.19
N ALA A 139 19.23 11.42 -6.99
CA ALA A 139 20.62 11.71 -7.35
C ALA A 139 21.62 10.80 -6.61
N CYS A 140 21.41 10.54 -5.32
CA CYS A 140 22.23 9.59 -4.56
C CYS A 140 22.10 8.17 -5.11
N PHE A 141 20.87 7.71 -5.33
CA PHE A 141 20.61 6.35 -5.81
C PHE A 141 21.16 6.12 -7.22
N ASP A 142 20.95 7.07 -8.13
CA ASP A 142 21.47 7.06 -9.49
C ASP A 142 23.01 7.05 -9.49
N PHE A 143 23.64 7.84 -8.62
CA PHE A 143 25.10 7.82 -8.44
C PHE A 143 25.63 6.46 -7.97
N PHE A 144 25.01 5.85 -6.95
CA PHE A 144 25.46 4.55 -6.42
C PHE A 144 25.16 3.37 -7.34
N THR A 145 24.10 3.45 -8.15
CA THR A 145 23.73 2.41 -9.12
C THR A 145 24.38 2.59 -10.48
N GLY A 146 25.01 3.74 -10.73
CA GLY A 146 25.58 4.09 -12.03
C GLY A 146 24.53 4.36 -13.10
N TYR A 147 23.28 4.61 -12.72
CA TYR A 147 22.20 4.91 -13.65
C TYR A 147 22.32 6.32 -14.22
N ARG A 148 22.06 6.45 -15.53
CA ARG A 148 21.97 7.72 -16.25
C ARG A 148 20.66 7.77 -17.01
N ASP A 149 19.93 8.86 -16.85
CA ASP A 149 18.69 9.15 -17.57
C ASP A 149 19.03 9.96 -18.83
N GLU A 150 19.76 9.32 -19.75
CA GLU A 150 20.20 9.89 -21.02
C GLU A 150 19.76 8.97 -22.15
N HIS A 151 19.05 9.53 -23.13
CA HIS A 151 18.65 8.76 -24.31
C HIS A 151 19.84 8.59 -25.25
N ILE A 152 20.01 7.39 -25.79
CA ILE A 152 21.07 7.10 -26.75
C ILE A 152 20.80 7.86 -28.07
N PRO A 153 21.79 8.59 -28.62
CA PRO A 153 21.60 9.36 -29.85
C PRO A 153 21.17 8.50 -31.03
N ALA A 154 20.32 9.05 -31.91
CA ALA A 154 19.76 8.35 -33.06
C ALA A 154 20.85 7.82 -34.03
N GLU A 155 22.00 8.50 -34.09
CA GLU A 155 23.14 8.08 -34.90
C GLU A 155 23.75 6.76 -34.42
N VAL A 156 23.73 6.52 -33.10
CA VAL A 156 24.20 5.27 -32.50
C VAL A 156 23.15 4.17 -32.70
N LEU A 157 21.86 4.50 -32.56
CA LEU A 157 20.75 3.58 -32.81
C LEU A 157 20.66 3.15 -34.29
N ALA A 158 21.16 3.96 -35.23
CA ALA A 158 21.22 3.62 -36.65
C ALA A 158 22.32 2.59 -36.99
N GLN A 159 23.28 2.36 -36.09
CA GLN A 159 24.35 1.38 -36.32
C GLN A 159 23.81 -0.06 -36.29
N ARG A 160 24.38 -0.94 -37.12
CA ARG A 160 24.00 -2.36 -37.23
C ARG A 160 25.27 -3.24 -37.22
N PRO A 161 25.51 -4.04 -36.16
CA PRO A 161 24.76 -4.13 -34.90
C PRO A 161 24.96 -2.89 -34.01
N ILE A 162 24.00 -2.61 -33.13
CA ILE A 162 24.12 -1.54 -32.13
C ILE A 162 25.25 -1.91 -31.14
N PRO A 163 26.18 -0.99 -30.78
CA PRO A 163 27.32 -1.29 -29.93
C PRO A 163 26.97 -1.38 -28.43
N ILE A 164 26.03 -2.25 -28.05
CA ILE A 164 25.49 -2.40 -26.69
C ILE A 164 26.58 -2.64 -25.64
N LYS A 165 27.57 -3.48 -25.94
CA LYS A 165 28.68 -3.79 -25.02
C LYS A 165 29.50 -2.54 -24.67
N GLU A 166 29.78 -1.70 -25.65
CA GLU A 166 30.53 -0.45 -25.44
C GLU A 166 29.71 0.57 -24.66
N LEU A 167 28.40 0.67 -24.95
CA LEU A 167 27.49 1.56 -24.22
C LEU A 167 27.41 1.19 -22.74
N ARG A 168 27.33 -0.11 -22.43
CA ARG A 168 27.34 -0.62 -21.05
C ARG A 168 28.68 -0.39 -20.36
N GLN A 169 29.81 -0.60 -21.05
CA GLN A 169 31.14 -0.32 -20.49
C GLN A 169 31.36 1.17 -20.19
N LYS A 170 30.76 2.06 -20.99
CA LYS A 170 30.76 3.51 -20.76
C LYS A 170 29.77 3.95 -19.67
N GLY A 171 28.95 3.04 -19.14
CA GLY A 171 27.90 3.35 -18.15
C GLY A 171 26.76 4.21 -18.72
N LEU A 172 26.58 4.20 -20.05
CA LEU A 172 25.50 4.92 -20.73
C LEU A 172 24.23 4.08 -20.83
N LEU A 173 24.34 2.76 -20.64
CA LEU A 173 23.25 1.81 -20.77
C LEU A 173 23.30 0.83 -19.60
N LEU A 174 22.17 0.57 -18.97
CA LEU A 174 22.07 -0.47 -17.95
C LEU A 174 21.99 -1.87 -18.59
N SER A 175 22.52 -2.86 -17.89
CA SER A 175 22.19 -4.26 -18.19
C SER A 175 20.82 -4.63 -17.61
N ASP A 176 20.26 -5.72 -18.10
CA ASP A 176 19.10 -6.41 -17.53
C ASP A 176 19.18 -6.56 -16.00
N ASN A 177 20.33 -7.02 -15.51
CA ASN A 177 20.56 -7.25 -14.08
C ASN A 177 20.58 -5.94 -13.28
N ASN A 178 21.12 -4.86 -13.85
CA ASN A 178 21.15 -3.56 -13.19
C ASN A 178 19.76 -2.92 -13.17
N TRP A 179 18.97 -3.08 -14.23
CA TRP A 179 17.56 -2.68 -14.24
C TRP A 179 16.76 -3.45 -13.18
N LEU A 180 16.90 -4.78 -13.11
CA LEU A 180 16.23 -5.60 -12.09
C LEU A 180 16.66 -5.21 -10.67
N LEU A 181 17.96 -4.97 -10.43
CA LEU A 181 18.44 -4.50 -9.14
C LEU A 181 17.79 -3.18 -8.74
N ARG A 182 17.73 -2.21 -9.68
CA ARG A 182 17.11 -0.91 -9.47
C ARG A 182 15.63 -1.07 -9.08
N VAL A 183 14.87 -1.79 -9.89
CA VAL A 183 13.44 -2.02 -9.67
C VAL A 183 13.22 -2.73 -8.34
N ILE A 184 13.84 -3.90 -8.11
CA ILE A 184 13.66 -4.67 -6.86
C ILE A 184 13.99 -3.84 -5.61
N LEU A 185 15.04 -3.02 -5.65
CA LEU A 185 15.39 -2.15 -4.52
C LEU A 185 14.34 -1.07 -4.28
N LEU A 186 13.89 -0.37 -5.33
CA LEU A 186 12.94 0.73 -5.19
C LEU A 186 11.54 0.23 -4.81
N GLU A 187 11.04 -0.83 -5.47
CA GLU A 187 9.74 -1.44 -5.17
C GLU A 187 9.66 -2.00 -3.74
N SER A 188 10.79 -2.45 -3.19
CA SER A 188 10.85 -2.89 -1.78
C SER A 188 10.61 -1.75 -0.77
N ILE A 189 10.72 -0.51 -1.20
CA ILE A 189 10.50 0.69 -0.40
C ILE A 189 9.16 1.35 -0.78
N ALA A 190 8.76 1.29 -2.05
CA ALA A 190 7.53 1.89 -2.59
C ALA A 190 6.26 1.39 -1.90
N GLY A 191 6.20 0.13 -1.44
CA GLY A 191 5.05 -0.38 -0.68
C GLY A 191 4.91 0.15 0.77
N VAL A 192 5.87 0.94 1.28
CA VAL A 192 5.86 1.43 2.67
C VAL A 192 4.91 2.62 2.90
N PRO A 193 4.91 3.68 2.07
CA PRO A 193 4.10 4.88 2.29
C PRO A 193 2.60 4.62 2.39
N GLY A 194 2.02 3.87 1.44
CA GLY A 194 0.61 3.49 1.46
C GLY A 194 0.23 2.74 2.73
N MET A 195 1.08 1.79 3.17
CA MET A 195 0.87 1.00 4.39
C MET A 195 0.89 1.89 5.65
N VAL A 196 1.86 2.80 5.76
CA VAL A 196 1.95 3.75 6.89
C VAL A 196 0.76 4.70 6.91
N GLY A 197 0.40 5.28 5.76
CA GLY A 197 -0.74 6.18 5.64
C GLY A 197 -2.05 5.48 5.99
N GLY A 198 -2.31 4.32 5.38
CA GLY A 198 -3.47 3.48 5.66
C GLY A 198 -3.58 3.10 7.14
N THR A 199 -2.49 2.65 7.76
CA THR A 199 -2.45 2.30 9.19
C THR A 199 -2.74 3.50 10.10
N LEU A 200 -2.09 4.64 9.87
CA LEU A 200 -2.28 5.84 10.69
C LEU A 200 -3.69 6.40 10.59
N ARG A 201 -4.29 6.35 9.39
CA ARG A 201 -5.68 6.71 9.15
C ARG A 201 -6.65 5.70 9.76
N HIS A 202 -6.37 4.41 9.66
CA HIS A 202 -7.14 3.33 10.28
C HIS A 202 -7.22 3.50 11.80
N LEU A 203 -6.08 3.63 12.46
CA LEU A 203 -6.04 3.89 13.91
C LEU A 203 -6.71 5.22 14.28
N ARG A 204 -6.77 6.20 13.36
CA ARG A 204 -7.44 7.48 13.58
C ARG A 204 -8.96 7.33 13.55
N SER A 205 -9.46 6.61 12.56
CA SER A 205 -10.86 6.23 12.45
C SER A 205 -11.33 5.51 13.73
N LEU A 206 -10.57 4.51 14.17
CA LEU A 206 -10.89 3.74 15.38
C LEU A 206 -10.87 4.60 16.65
N ARG A 207 -9.79 5.34 16.92
CA ARG A 207 -9.67 6.12 18.17
C ARG A 207 -10.63 7.31 18.26
N LEU A 208 -11.09 7.82 17.12
CA LEU A 208 -12.06 8.93 17.06
C LEU A 208 -13.50 8.44 16.85
N LEU A 209 -13.71 7.14 16.58
CA LEU A 209 -15.00 6.55 16.23
C LEU A 209 -15.69 7.27 15.06
N ARG A 210 -14.93 7.56 13.99
CA ARG A 210 -15.40 8.33 12.81
C ARG A 210 -15.11 7.57 11.53
N ARG A 211 -15.94 7.80 10.51
CA ARG A 211 -15.62 7.31 9.15
C ARG A 211 -14.36 7.98 8.61
N ASP A 212 -13.59 7.22 7.83
CA ASP A 212 -12.35 7.69 7.21
C ASP A 212 -12.59 8.42 5.87
N GLY A 213 -13.69 8.13 5.19
CA GLY A 213 -14.01 8.70 3.88
C GLY A 213 -13.40 7.94 2.70
N GLY A 214 -12.94 6.69 2.89
CA GLY A 214 -12.54 5.81 1.79
C GLY A 214 -11.05 5.85 1.42
N TRP A 215 -10.21 6.45 2.25
CA TRP A 215 -8.77 6.56 2.02
C TRP A 215 -7.97 5.35 2.52
N ILE A 216 -8.41 4.70 3.60
CA ILE A 216 -7.71 3.52 4.14
C ILE A 216 -7.60 2.43 3.09
N HIS A 217 -8.68 2.14 2.36
CA HIS A 217 -8.67 1.10 1.33
C HIS A 217 -7.69 1.43 0.20
N THR A 218 -7.83 2.61 -0.41
CA THR A 218 -6.96 3.06 -1.51
C THR A 218 -5.48 3.06 -1.12
N LEU A 219 -5.11 3.50 0.09
CA LEU A 219 -3.71 3.51 0.51
C LEU A 219 -3.15 2.10 0.78
N LEU A 220 -3.99 1.17 1.25
CA LEU A 220 -3.58 -0.23 1.45
C LEU A 220 -3.53 -0.98 0.12
N GLU A 221 -4.40 -0.64 -0.83
CA GLU A 221 -4.38 -1.14 -2.20
C GLU A 221 -3.12 -0.69 -2.94
N GLU A 222 -2.75 0.59 -2.86
CA GLU A 222 -1.48 1.13 -3.37
C GLU A 222 -0.29 0.33 -2.79
N ALA A 223 -0.25 0.13 -1.47
CA ALA A 223 0.83 -0.64 -0.84
C ALA A 223 0.86 -2.11 -1.30
N GLU A 224 -0.28 -2.70 -1.61
CA GLU A 224 -0.35 -4.05 -2.17
C GLU A 224 0.11 -4.08 -3.63
N ASN A 225 -0.28 -3.10 -4.43
CA ASN A 225 0.12 -2.97 -5.84
C ASN A 225 1.65 -2.87 -5.99
N GLU A 226 2.30 -2.00 -5.22
CA GLU A 226 3.77 -1.88 -5.17
C GLU A 226 4.44 -3.20 -4.73
N ARG A 227 3.84 -3.91 -3.77
CA ARG A 227 4.34 -5.24 -3.37
C ARG A 227 4.21 -6.25 -4.53
N MET A 228 3.21 -6.12 -5.38
CA MET A 228 3.03 -6.98 -6.56
C MET A 228 4.00 -6.62 -7.68
N HIS A 229 4.44 -5.37 -7.80
CA HIS A 229 5.60 -4.99 -8.64
C HIS A 229 6.84 -5.76 -8.17
N LEU A 230 7.22 -5.61 -6.90
CA LEU A 230 8.36 -6.30 -6.30
C LEU A 230 8.32 -7.80 -6.54
N LEU A 231 7.21 -8.45 -6.18
CA LEU A 231 7.08 -9.90 -6.29
C LEU A 231 7.14 -10.38 -7.75
N THR A 232 6.62 -9.59 -8.69
CA THR A 232 6.72 -9.87 -10.12
C THR A 232 8.18 -9.89 -10.57
N PHE A 233 8.95 -8.83 -10.32
CA PHE A 233 10.35 -8.78 -10.73
C PHE A 233 11.25 -9.78 -9.98
N MET A 234 10.88 -10.15 -8.75
CA MET A 234 11.56 -11.22 -8.02
C MET A 234 11.40 -12.60 -8.67
N THR A 235 10.35 -12.85 -9.46
CA THR A 235 10.26 -14.10 -10.23
C THR A 235 11.30 -14.21 -11.34
N ILE A 236 11.83 -13.07 -11.79
CA ILE A 236 12.84 -12.97 -12.85
C ILE A 236 14.25 -13.01 -12.23
N SER A 237 14.48 -12.27 -11.14
CA SER A 237 15.77 -12.23 -10.46
C SER A 237 15.64 -12.24 -8.94
N GLN A 238 16.40 -13.11 -8.28
CA GLN A 238 16.40 -13.22 -6.83
C GLN A 238 17.48 -12.34 -6.20
N PRO A 239 17.13 -11.49 -5.22
CA PRO A 239 18.10 -10.62 -4.58
C PRO A 239 19.08 -11.42 -3.71
N THR A 240 20.36 -11.04 -3.80
CA THR A 240 21.43 -11.61 -2.97
C THR A 240 21.23 -11.31 -1.48
N ILE A 241 21.95 -12.01 -0.60
CA ILE A 241 21.94 -11.72 0.85
C ILE A 241 22.33 -10.27 1.14
N PHE A 242 23.30 -9.72 0.39
CA PHE A 242 23.69 -8.32 0.53
C PHE A 242 22.55 -7.36 0.16
N THR A 243 21.88 -7.59 -0.98
CA THR A 243 20.71 -6.80 -1.40
C THR A 243 19.60 -6.88 -0.36
N ARG A 244 19.31 -8.06 0.19
CA ARG A 244 18.30 -8.24 1.26
C ARG A 244 18.66 -7.48 2.53
N ALA A 245 19.93 -7.49 2.94
CA ALA A 245 20.40 -6.72 4.08
C ALA A 245 20.26 -5.20 3.84
N LEU A 246 20.53 -4.73 2.62
CA LEU A 246 20.31 -3.34 2.22
C LEU A 246 18.84 -2.95 2.29
N VAL A 247 17.93 -3.80 1.78
CA VAL A 247 16.47 -3.58 1.89
C VAL A 247 16.05 -3.45 3.34
N LEU A 248 16.51 -4.35 4.23
CA LEU A 248 16.18 -4.30 5.66
C LEU A 248 16.65 -3.00 6.31
N ALA A 249 17.88 -2.56 6.01
CA ALA A 249 18.41 -1.31 6.52
C ALA A 249 17.64 -0.09 5.98
N ALA A 250 17.36 -0.07 4.67
CA ALA A 250 16.64 1.00 4.00
C ALA A 250 15.21 1.13 4.54
N GLN A 251 14.48 0.02 4.65
CA GLN A 251 13.14 -0.01 5.26
C GLN A 251 13.18 0.44 6.72
N GLY A 252 14.17 0.01 7.51
CA GLY A 252 14.34 0.44 8.89
C GLY A 252 14.46 1.96 9.03
N VAL A 253 15.22 2.62 8.16
CA VAL A 253 15.35 4.09 8.17
C VAL A 253 14.10 4.76 7.57
N PHE A 254 13.70 4.33 6.39
CA PHE A 254 12.64 4.97 5.61
C PHE A 254 11.27 4.86 6.28
N TYR A 255 10.90 3.68 6.79
CA TYR A 255 9.64 3.48 7.51
C TYR A 255 9.49 4.46 8.67
N ASN A 256 10.52 4.57 9.52
CA ASN A 256 10.47 5.44 10.69
C ASN A 256 10.45 6.92 10.30
N ALA A 257 11.26 7.33 9.31
CA ALA A 257 11.28 8.70 8.82
C ALA A 257 9.93 9.11 8.18
N PHE A 258 9.36 8.23 7.35
CA PHE A 258 8.08 8.46 6.71
C PHE A 258 6.92 8.46 7.72
N PHE A 259 6.92 7.53 8.67
CA PHE A 259 5.96 7.49 9.78
C PHE A 259 5.93 8.79 10.58
N LEU A 260 7.09 9.29 11.00
CA LEU A 260 7.19 10.56 11.72
C LEU A 260 6.73 11.74 10.86
N THR A 261 7.11 11.74 9.57
CA THR A 261 6.68 12.77 8.62
C THR A 261 5.16 12.77 8.46
N TYR A 262 4.53 11.61 8.34
CA TYR A 262 3.08 11.47 8.19
C TYR A 262 2.33 11.92 9.44
N LEU A 263 2.86 11.66 10.64
CA LEU A 263 2.28 12.16 11.90
C LEU A 263 2.26 13.69 11.96
N VAL A 264 3.31 14.34 11.45
CA VAL A 264 3.46 15.81 11.49
C VAL A 264 2.73 16.50 10.33
N SER A 265 2.92 16.01 9.10
CA SER A 265 2.37 16.60 7.88
C SER A 265 2.02 15.50 6.86
N PRO A 266 0.79 14.94 6.92
CA PRO A 266 0.29 14.01 5.90
C PRO A 266 0.35 14.61 4.48
N LYS A 267 0.08 15.92 4.35
CA LYS A 267 0.16 16.64 3.08
C LYS A 267 1.57 16.58 2.47
N THR A 268 2.60 16.83 3.28
CA THR A 268 3.99 16.74 2.81
C THR A 268 4.36 15.30 2.47
N ALA A 269 3.90 14.32 3.26
CA ALA A 269 4.11 12.90 2.98
C ALA A 269 3.53 12.48 1.63
N HIS A 270 2.28 12.85 1.33
CA HIS A 270 1.65 12.56 0.03
C HIS A 270 2.28 13.35 -1.14
N ARG A 271 2.82 14.56 -0.90
CA ARG A 271 3.62 15.25 -1.91
C ARG A 271 4.94 14.56 -2.19
N PHE A 272 5.56 13.97 -1.17
CA PHE A 272 6.77 13.18 -1.33
C PHE A 272 6.51 11.93 -2.16
N VAL A 273 5.44 11.17 -1.85
CA VAL A 273 5.04 9.99 -2.64
C VAL A 273 4.73 10.39 -4.08
N GLY A 274 3.85 11.37 -4.30
CA GLY A 274 3.52 11.79 -5.67
C GLY A 274 4.76 12.22 -6.49
N ALA A 275 5.75 12.87 -5.85
CA ALA A 275 7.01 13.19 -6.50
C ALA A 275 7.91 11.97 -6.75
N LEU A 276 7.89 10.94 -5.89
CA LEU A 276 8.55 9.65 -6.17
C LEU A 276 7.94 9.02 -7.42
N GLU A 277 6.62 9.00 -7.53
CA GLU A 277 5.94 8.35 -8.65
C GLU A 277 6.10 9.12 -9.97
N GLU A 278 6.30 10.44 -9.93
CA GLU A 278 6.78 11.19 -11.10
C GLU A 278 8.13 10.66 -11.61
N GLU A 279 9.06 10.34 -10.70
CA GLU A 279 10.35 9.73 -11.06
C GLU A 279 10.21 8.26 -11.48
N ALA A 280 9.26 7.52 -10.91
CA ALA A 280 8.96 6.13 -11.29
C ALA A 280 8.40 6.07 -12.72
N VAL A 281 7.37 6.87 -13.05
CA VAL A 281 6.82 6.98 -14.41
C VAL A 281 7.93 7.36 -15.41
N ARG A 282 8.81 8.29 -15.04
CA ARG A 282 9.97 8.67 -15.88
C ARG A 282 10.93 7.48 -16.08
N THR A 283 11.26 6.77 -15.03
CA THR A 283 12.19 5.62 -15.07
C THR A 283 11.64 4.49 -15.92
N TYR A 284 10.37 4.13 -15.75
CA TYR A 284 9.73 3.08 -16.56
C TYR A 284 9.52 3.51 -18.00
N THR A 285 9.25 4.79 -18.28
CA THR A 285 9.21 5.31 -19.65
C THR A 285 10.56 5.17 -20.34
N HIS A 286 11.66 5.48 -19.64
CA HIS A 286 13.01 5.28 -20.19
C HIS A 286 13.31 3.79 -20.43
N CYS A 287 12.95 2.92 -19.47
CA CYS A 287 13.14 1.48 -19.61
C CYS A 287 12.37 0.89 -20.81
N ILE A 288 11.12 1.33 -21.03
CA ILE A 288 10.31 0.94 -22.19
C ILE A 288 10.99 1.41 -23.48
N ALA A 289 11.46 2.66 -23.54
CA ALA A 289 12.14 3.18 -24.72
C ALA A 289 13.43 2.40 -25.04
N ASP A 290 14.22 2.04 -24.03
CA ASP A 290 15.41 1.19 -24.19
C ASP A 290 15.06 -0.21 -24.71
N LEU A 291 13.97 -0.79 -24.21
CA LEU A 291 13.51 -2.11 -24.62
C LEU A 291 12.98 -2.11 -26.07
N GLU A 292 12.16 -1.13 -26.44
CA GLU A 292 11.64 -0.94 -27.80
C GLU A 292 12.75 -0.63 -28.81
N ALA A 293 13.80 0.09 -28.39
CA ALA A 293 14.98 0.34 -29.21
C ALA A 293 15.93 -0.87 -29.35
N GLY A 294 15.63 -2.00 -28.68
CA GLY A 294 16.47 -3.20 -28.70
C GLY A 294 17.78 -3.06 -27.93
N LEU A 295 17.87 -2.14 -26.97
CA LEU A 295 19.06 -1.91 -26.14
C LEU A 295 19.16 -2.91 -24.97
N ILE A 296 18.08 -3.61 -24.66
CA ILE A 296 18.01 -4.67 -23.64
C ILE A 296 17.64 -6.00 -24.33
N PRO A 297 18.55 -6.59 -25.14
CA PRO A 297 18.26 -7.80 -25.91
C PRO A 297 17.94 -9.01 -25.04
N GLU A 298 18.38 -9.02 -23.78
CA GLU A 298 18.07 -10.08 -22.82
C GLU A 298 16.57 -10.15 -22.46
N TRP A 299 15.82 -9.07 -22.70
CA TRP A 299 14.39 -8.96 -22.39
C TRP A 299 13.50 -9.00 -23.62
N THR A 300 14.09 -8.95 -24.82
CA THR A 300 13.35 -9.09 -26.07
C THR A 300 12.64 -10.44 -26.10
N ASP A 301 11.33 -10.42 -26.35
CA ASP A 301 10.47 -11.60 -26.42
C ASP A 301 10.43 -12.47 -25.16
N VAL A 302 10.86 -11.95 -24.00
CA VAL A 302 10.73 -12.66 -22.72
C VAL A 302 9.25 -12.72 -22.33
N PRO A 303 8.68 -13.91 -22.07
CA PRO A 303 7.28 -14.04 -21.68
C PRO A 303 7.03 -13.42 -20.31
N ALA A 304 5.84 -12.82 -20.13
CA ALA A 304 5.41 -12.26 -18.86
C ALA A 304 5.33 -13.36 -17.78
N PRO A 305 5.82 -13.09 -16.56
CA PRO A 305 5.66 -14.02 -15.44
C PRO A 305 4.19 -14.33 -15.16
N LYS A 306 3.89 -15.58 -14.76
CA LYS A 306 2.50 -16.00 -14.46
C LYS A 306 1.84 -15.13 -13.39
N ILE A 307 2.60 -14.67 -12.40
CA ILE A 307 2.12 -13.74 -11.37
C ILE A 307 1.61 -12.43 -11.97
N ALA A 308 2.28 -11.90 -13.00
CA ALA A 308 1.89 -10.67 -13.69
C ALA A 308 0.66 -10.88 -14.59
N ILE A 309 0.65 -11.98 -15.36
CA ILE A 309 -0.50 -12.38 -16.19
C ILE A 309 -1.76 -12.52 -15.33
N ASP A 310 -1.62 -13.16 -14.17
CA ASP A 310 -2.72 -13.27 -13.23
C ASP A 310 -3.06 -11.88 -12.68
N TYR A 311 -2.12 -11.13 -12.10
CA TYR A 311 -2.39 -9.86 -11.41
C TYR A 311 -3.05 -8.79 -12.31
N TRP A 312 -2.44 -8.45 -13.45
CA TRP A 312 -2.93 -7.45 -14.41
C TRP A 312 -3.89 -8.02 -15.47
N ARG A 313 -4.24 -9.30 -15.36
CA ARG A 313 -5.13 -10.00 -16.30
C ARG A 313 -4.65 -9.94 -17.77
N LEU A 314 -3.33 -9.92 -17.98
CA LEU A 314 -2.73 -9.86 -19.32
C LEU A 314 -3.07 -11.11 -20.15
N PRO A 315 -3.00 -11.04 -21.50
CA PRO A 315 -3.05 -12.20 -22.37
C PRO A 315 -1.94 -13.22 -22.05
N GLU A 316 -2.15 -14.50 -22.33
CA GLU A 316 -1.12 -15.54 -22.11
C GLU A 316 0.14 -15.34 -22.97
N SER A 317 0.00 -14.64 -24.10
CA SER A 317 1.11 -14.27 -24.98
C SER A 317 1.82 -12.98 -24.57
N ALA A 318 1.47 -12.36 -23.43
CA ALA A 318 2.08 -11.13 -22.98
C ALA A 318 3.57 -11.30 -22.70
N THR A 319 4.32 -10.23 -22.95
CA THR A 319 5.77 -10.16 -22.79
C THR A 319 6.15 -9.33 -21.56
N LEU A 320 7.43 -9.34 -21.20
CA LEU A 320 7.96 -8.49 -20.15
C LEU A 320 7.75 -6.98 -20.45
N LEU A 321 7.72 -6.58 -21.72
CA LEU A 321 7.40 -5.21 -22.13
C LEU A 321 5.99 -4.83 -21.66
N ASP A 322 5.01 -5.71 -21.86
CA ASP A 322 3.61 -5.47 -21.47
C ASP A 322 3.47 -5.33 -19.95
N VAL A 323 4.24 -6.12 -19.19
CA VAL A 323 4.32 -6.01 -17.73
C VAL A 323 4.88 -4.65 -17.31
N ILE A 324 5.98 -4.20 -17.92
CA ILE A 324 6.59 -2.90 -17.59
C ILE A 324 5.64 -1.75 -17.95
N ARG A 325 4.89 -1.87 -19.05
CA ARG A 325 3.86 -0.88 -19.43
C ARG A 325 2.72 -0.83 -18.40
N ALA A 326 2.27 -1.97 -17.90
CA ALA A 326 1.26 -2.05 -16.85
C ALA A 326 1.73 -1.43 -15.53
N VAL A 327 2.95 -1.78 -15.09
CA VAL A 327 3.58 -1.18 -13.89
C VAL A 327 3.67 0.35 -14.04
N ARG A 328 4.11 0.86 -15.19
CA ARG A 328 4.15 2.32 -15.45
C ARG A 328 2.77 2.99 -15.29
N ALA A 329 1.69 2.30 -15.67
CA ALA A 329 0.33 2.82 -15.54
C ALA A 329 -0.14 2.84 -14.08
N ASP A 330 0.26 1.86 -13.28
CA ASP A 330 0.06 1.87 -11.83
C ASP A 330 0.80 3.07 -11.20
N GLU A 331 2.07 3.30 -11.56
CA GLU A 331 2.82 4.46 -11.05
C GLU A 331 2.16 5.80 -11.39
N ALA A 332 1.62 5.93 -12.61
CA ALA A 332 0.90 7.13 -13.01
C ALA A 332 -0.38 7.34 -12.17
N THR A 333 -1.00 6.25 -11.74
CA THR A 333 -2.16 6.25 -10.85
C THR A 333 -1.77 6.68 -9.44
N HIS A 334 -0.71 6.09 -8.88
CA HIS A 334 -0.19 6.45 -7.56
C HIS A 334 0.24 7.92 -7.51
N ARG A 335 0.95 8.40 -8.55
CA ARG A 335 1.25 9.83 -8.75
C ARG A 335 -0.02 10.68 -8.66
N PHE A 336 -1.00 10.35 -9.49
CA PHE A 336 -2.25 11.09 -9.62
C PHE A 336 -3.03 11.14 -8.30
N VAL A 337 -3.19 9.99 -7.64
CA VAL A 337 -3.94 9.85 -6.39
C VAL A 337 -3.24 10.57 -5.24
N ASN A 338 -1.92 10.38 -5.06
CA ASN A 338 -1.18 11.02 -3.97
C ASN A 338 -1.12 12.54 -4.13
N HIS A 339 -0.94 13.05 -5.35
CA HIS A 339 -0.98 14.49 -5.59
C HIS A 339 -2.38 15.08 -5.39
N SER A 340 -3.44 14.36 -5.75
CA SER A 340 -4.82 14.77 -5.47
C SER A 340 -5.07 14.81 -3.96
N LEU A 341 -4.72 13.72 -3.26
CA LEU A 341 -4.88 13.61 -1.81
C LEU A 341 -4.14 14.72 -1.06
N ALA A 342 -2.95 15.11 -1.51
CA ALA A 342 -2.20 16.20 -0.92
C ALA A 342 -2.85 17.60 -1.07
N ASP A 343 -3.74 17.81 -2.04
CA ASP A 343 -4.50 19.05 -2.19
C ASP A 343 -5.79 19.10 -1.37
N LEU A 344 -6.23 17.96 -0.83
CA LEU A 344 -7.42 17.88 0.01
C LEU A 344 -7.19 18.29 1.48
N ASP A 345 -8.28 18.69 2.14
CA ASP A 345 -8.34 18.83 3.60
C ASP A 345 -8.33 17.44 4.25
N GLN A 346 -7.15 17.08 4.79
CA GLN A 346 -6.85 15.80 5.45
C GLN A 346 -7.80 15.43 6.62
N LYS A 347 -8.65 16.36 7.08
CA LYS A 347 -9.61 16.13 8.17
C LYS A 347 -11.06 16.07 7.71
N ARG A 348 -11.40 16.65 6.56
CA ARG A 348 -12.79 16.88 6.15
C ARG A 348 -13.16 16.23 4.84
N ASP A 349 -12.24 16.18 3.89
CA ASP A 349 -12.55 15.72 2.54
C ASP A 349 -12.48 14.20 2.48
N PHE A 350 -13.45 13.61 1.78
CA PHE A 350 -13.48 12.18 1.48
C PHE A 350 -12.64 11.86 0.24
N ASN A 351 -12.43 10.59 -0.02
CA ASN A 351 -11.72 10.13 -1.20
C ASN A 351 -12.62 10.29 -2.45
N PRO A 352 -12.28 11.20 -3.38
CA PRO A 352 -13.07 11.41 -4.59
C PRO A 352 -13.08 10.18 -5.50
N PHE A 353 -12.14 9.25 -5.31
CA PHE A 353 -11.97 8.03 -6.10
C PHE A 353 -12.63 6.80 -5.47
N ALA A 354 -13.23 6.91 -4.28
CA ALA A 354 -13.78 5.75 -3.56
C ALA A 354 -14.96 5.06 -4.26
N LEU A 355 -15.65 5.77 -5.16
CA LEU A 355 -16.80 5.24 -5.90
C LEU A 355 -16.48 4.92 -7.37
N MET A 356 -15.51 5.63 -7.94
CA MET A 356 -15.15 5.55 -9.34
C MET A 356 -13.74 6.08 -9.52
N GLU A 357 -12.93 5.37 -10.26
CA GLU A 357 -11.60 5.84 -10.64
C GLU A 357 -11.69 6.89 -11.75
N ALA A 358 -10.71 7.79 -11.79
CA ALA A 358 -10.52 8.65 -12.96
C ALA A 358 -10.12 7.78 -14.17
N SER A 359 -10.51 8.21 -15.38
CA SER A 359 -10.11 7.52 -16.60
C SER A 359 -8.59 7.40 -16.71
N ALA A 360 -8.11 6.36 -17.38
CA ALA A 360 -6.68 6.15 -17.58
C ALA A 360 -6.02 7.37 -18.24
N GLU A 361 -6.68 8.00 -19.21
CA GLU A 361 -6.22 9.24 -19.84
C GLU A 361 -5.95 10.35 -18.82
N ILE A 362 -6.89 10.59 -17.89
CA ILE A 362 -6.73 11.64 -16.87
C ILE A 362 -5.58 11.29 -15.93
N ARG A 363 -5.50 10.03 -15.47
CA ARG A 363 -4.41 9.57 -14.58
C ARG A 363 -3.04 9.64 -15.27
N GLY A 364 -2.99 9.32 -16.56
CA GLY A 364 -1.79 9.29 -17.38
C GLY A 364 -1.26 10.68 -17.75
N THR A 365 -2.15 11.63 -18.06
CA THR A 365 -1.80 12.96 -18.60
C THR A 365 -1.79 14.08 -17.56
N LYS A 366 -2.42 13.89 -16.40
CA LYS A 366 -2.46 14.87 -15.32
C LYS A 366 -1.68 14.40 -14.10
N TYR A 367 -1.02 15.32 -13.41
CA TYR A 367 -0.29 14.99 -12.19
C TYR A 367 -1.23 14.67 -11.00
N GLY A 368 -2.48 15.13 -11.02
CA GLY A 368 -3.43 15.05 -9.91
C GLY A 368 -4.51 16.13 -10.01
N PHE A 369 -5.60 15.98 -9.26
CA PHE A 369 -6.65 16.98 -9.15
C PHE A 369 -6.35 18.02 -8.06
N THR A 370 -6.77 19.25 -8.34
CA THR A 370 -6.98 20.25 -7.29
C THR A 370 -8.14 19.83 -6.38
N ARG A 371 -8.33 20.56 -5.27
CA ARG A 371 -9.44 20.29 -4.36
C ARG A 371 -10.80 20.51 -5.03
N GLU A 372 -10.90 21.56 -5.85
CA GLU A 372 -12.11 21.92 -6.59
C GLU A 372 -12.44 20.87 -7.65
N GLU A 373 -11.44 20.42 -8.41
CA GLU A 373 -11.60 19.35 -9.40
C GLU A 373 -11.96 18.01 -8.75
N SER A 374 -11.37 17.70 -7.59
CA SER A 374 -11.72 16.52 -6.81
C SER A 374 -13.18 16.55 -6.34
N ALA A 375 -13.66 17.72 -5.89
CA ALA A 375 -15.05 17.90 -5.49
C ALA A 375 -16.02 17.76 -6.67
N GLU A 376 -15.66 18.33 -7.82
CA GLU A 376 -16.45 18.23 -9.04
C GLU A 376 -16.49 16.79 -9.56
N PHE A 377 -15.35 16.10 -9.59
CA PHE A 377 -15.27 14.70 -9.98
C PHE A 377 -16.14 13.82 -9.07
N ALA A 378 -16.05 14.00 -7.75
CA ALA A 378 -16.88 13.25 -6.81
C ALA A 378 -18.39 13.48 -7.04
N ARG A 379 -18.79 14.71 -7.35
CA ARG A 379 -20.19 15.06 -7.67
C ARG A 379 -20.65 14.34 -8.94
N GLN A 380 -19.86 14.41 -10.01
CA GLN A 380 -20.15 13.74 -11.27
C GLN A 380 -20.21 12.21 -11.11
N SER A 381 -19.30 11.63 -10.34
CA SER A 381 -19.27 10.20 -10.04
C SER A 381 -20.52 9.75 -9.30
N HIS A 382 -20.98 10.54 -8.32
CA HIS A 382 -22.22 10.28 -7.60
C HIS A 382 -23.45 10.39 -8.52
N GLU A 383 -23.54 11.45 -9.34
CA GLU A 383 -24.63 11.65 -10.30
C GLU A 383 -24.73 10.49 -11.31
N LYS A 384 -23.59 10.02 -11.84
CA LYS A 384 -23.53 8.86 -12.75
C LYS A 384 -24.00 7.58 -12.07
N MET A 385 -23.54 7.28 -10.87
CA MET A 385 -24.00 6.10 -10.12
C MET A 385 -25.51 6.12 -9.87
N VAL A 386 -26.05 7.26 -9.43
CA VAL A 386 -27.50 7.40 -9.19
C VAL A 386 -28.28 7.27 -10.49
N ALA A 387 -27.77 7.79 -11.61
CA ALA A 387 -28.39 7.64 -12.92
C ALA A 387 -28.43 6.18 -13.39
N GLU A 388 -27.35 5.41 -13.20
CA GLU A 388 -27.31 3.98 -13.55
C GLU A 388 -28.29 3.17 -12.69
N VAL A 389 -28.37 3.42 -11.37
CA VAL A 389 -29.37 2.78 -10.51
C VAL A 389 -30.79 3.07 -11.00
N ARG A 390 -31.09 4.32 -11.36
CA ARG A 390 -32.41 4.68 -11.91
C ARG A 390 -32.73 4.00 -13.24
N LYS A 391 -31.73 3.72 -14.08
CA LYS A 391 -31.92 2.94 -15.32
C LYS A 391 -32.27 1.49 -15.02
N LEU A 392 -31.65 0.89 -14.01
CA LEU A 392 -31.93 -0.49 -13.58
C LEU A 392 -33.31 -0.63 -12.94
N GLU A 393 -33.79 0.42 -12.27
CA GLU A 393 -35.12 0.47 -11.66
C GLU A 393 -36.25 0.82 -12.65
N ALA A 394 -35.92 1.24 -13.88
CA ALA A 394 -36.92 1.53 -14.89
C ALA A 394 -37.59 0.22 -15.35
N PRO A 395 -38.93 0.15 -15.39
CA PRO A 395 -39.62 -1.07 -15.82
C PRO A 395 -39.21 -1.40 -17.27
N ALA A 396 -38.83 -2.66 -17.50
CA ALA A 396 -38.54 -3.17 -18.84
C ALA A 396 -39.81 -3.01 -19.70
N THR A 397 -39.77 -2.07 -20.64
CA THR A 397 -40.83 -1.81 -21.62
C THR A 397 -40.89 -2.88 -22.68
#